data_AF-A0A833RC52-F1
#
_entry.id   AF-A0A833RC52-F1
#
_cell.length_a   1.000
_cell.length_b   1.000
_cell.length_c   1.000
_cell.angle_alpha   90.00
_cell.angle_beta   90.00
_cell.angle_gamma   90.00
#
_symmetry.space_group_name_H-M   'P 1'
#
loop_
_entity.id
_entity.type
_entity.pdbx_description
1 polymer ?
#
loop_
_entity_poly.entity_id
_entity_poly.type
_entity_poly.pdbx_seq_one_letter_code
_entity_poly.pdbx_strand_id
1 'polypeptide(L)'
;MICFYLDVGILDKNSDILNLGTGSFSWWHVNGPGCKAIYDVTEPELFRPARPTNVTDCVLDYEVVEILHASTQCILGVSIINFCCLFIAVVGGICLSKVFLEEDDSCKYKTQELL
;
A
#
# COMPACT_ATOMS: atom_id res chain seq x y z
N MET A 1 -7.98 4.39 -1.97
CA MET A 1 -7.18 4.77 -3.15
C MET A 1 -7.48 3.89 -4.35
N ILE A 2 -7.39 2.55 -4.26
CA ILE A 2 -7.59 1.67 -5.43
C ILE A 2 -9.05 1.59 -5.96
N CYS A 3 -10.06 1.82 -5.12
CA CYS A 3 -11.47 1.70 -5.50
C CYS A 3 -12.05 2.89 -6.27
N PHE A 4 -11.31 4.00 -6.42
CA PHE A 4 -11.82 5.21 -7.09
C PHE A 4 -11.79 5.08 -8.62
N TYR A 5 -10.94 4.21 -9.17
CA TYR A 5 -10.67 4.13 -10.62
C TYR A 5 -10.95 2.78 -11.26
N LEU A 6 -11.46 1.81 -10.50
CA LEU A 6 -11.76 0.49 -11.06
C LEU A 6 -13.16 0.41 -11.69
N ASP A 7 -14.02 1.44 -11.56
CA ASP A 7 -15.44 1.39 -11.99
C ASP A 7 -16.13 0.07 -11.59
N VAL A 8 -15.75 -0.47 -10.42
CA VAL A 8 -16.33 -1.73 -9.91
C VAL A 8 -17.53 -1.36 -9.04
N GLY A 9 -18.73 -1.44 -9.62
CA GLY A 9 -20.00 -1.19 -8.94
C GLY A 9 -20.60 0.19 -9.28
N ILE A 10 -21.21 0.86 -8.29
CA ILE A 10 -21.92 2.16 -8.44
C ILE A 10 -20.98 3.36 -8.22
N LEU A 11 -19.67 3.14 -8.35
CA LEU A 11 -18.63 4.04 -7.87
C LEU A 11 -17.93 4.70 -9.06
N ASP A 12 -18.52 5.79 -9.53
CA ASP A 12 -18.00 6.61 -10.64
C ASP A 12 -17.02 7.67 -10.13
N LYS A 13 -15.99 7.97 -10.93
CA LYS A 13 -14.94 8.96 -10.61
C LYS A 13 -15.41 10.40 -10.45
N ASN A 14 -16.64 10.71 -10.86
CA ASN A 14 -17.30 12.00 -10.66
C ASN A 14 -18.24 11.98 -9.46
N SER A 15 -18.39 10.84 -8.77
CA SER A 15 -19.28 10.71 -7.63
C SER A 15 -18.63 11.24 -6.35
N ASP A 16 -19.32 12.16 -5.67
CA ASP A 16 -18.91 12.71 -4.37
C ASP A 16 -18.94 11.68 -3.22
N ILE A 17 -19.40 10.45 -3.48
CA ILE A 17 -19.55 9.36 -2.49
C ILE A 17 -18.21 9.01 -1.83
N LEU A 18 -17.16 8.82 -2.64
CA LEU A 18 -15.82 8.48 -2.14
C LEU A 18 -15.06 9.71 -1.61
N ASN A 19 -15.46 10.90 -2.05
CA ASN A 19 -14.90 12.17 -1.57
C ASN A 19 -15.64 12.70 -0.33
N LEU A 20 -16.64 11.99 0.21
CA LEU A 20 -17.47 12.45 1.34
C LEU A 20 -18.04 13.87 1.13
N GLY A 21 -18.33 14.25 -0.13
CA GLY A 21 -18.77 15.61 -0.46
C GLY A 21 -17.68 16.69 -0.33
N THR A 22 -16.42 16.34 -0.02
CA THR A 22 -15.31 17.31 0.09
C THR A 22 -14.81 17.82 -1.27
N GLY A 23 -15.06 17.06 -2.35
CA GLY A 23 -14.56 17.39 -3.69
C GLY A 23 -13.05 17.26 -3.82
N SER A 24 -12.42 16.46 -2.95
CA SER A 24 -11.00 16.13 -3.04
C SER A 24 -10.69 15.48 -4.40
N PHE A 25 -9.56 15.83 -5.00
CA PHE A 25 -9.09 15.22 -6.24
C PHE A 25 -7.63 14.82 -6.08
N SER A 26 -7.20 13.86 -6.91
CA SER A 26 -5.81 13.39 -6.90
C SER A 26 -4.82 14.51 -7.16
N TRP A 27 -3.73 14.55 -6.41
CA TRP A 27 -2.62 15.47 -6.67
C TRP A 27 -2.01 15.27 -8.07
N TRP A 28 -1.96 14.01 -8.54
CA TRP A 28 -1.44 13.64 -9.86
C TRP A 28 -2.32 14.15 -11.01
N HIS A 29 -3.57 14.51 -10.73
CA HIS A 29 -4.49 15.05 -11.73
C HIS A 29 -4.01 16.39 -12.30
N VAL A 30 -3.37 17.23 -11.48
CA VAL A 30 -2.87 18.57 -11.90
C VAL A 30 -1.35 18.64 -12.02
N ASN A 31 -0.62 17.79 -11.31
CA ASN A 31 0.85 17.75 -11.31
C ASN A 31 1.41 16.52 -12.05
N GLY A 32 0.59 15.84 -12.86
CA GLY A 32 1.06 14.72 -13.66
C GLY A 32 2.14 15.15 -14.66
N PRO A 33 3.07 14.25 -15.05
CA PRO A 33 4.12 14.55 -16.02
C PRO A 33 3.50 14.97 -17.36
N GLY A 34 3.79 16.21 -17.79
CA GLY A 34 3.27 16.80 -19.03
C GLY A 34 1.88 17.43 -18.90
N CYS A 35 1.14 17.17 -17.82
CA CYS A 35 -0.19 17.70 -17.63
C CYS A 35 -0.20 19.23 -17.49
N LYS A 36 -1.10 19.89 -18.22
CA LYS A 36 -1.39 21.31 -18.05
C LYS A 36 -2.82 21.48 -17.57
N ALA A 37 -2.98 21.87 -16.30
CA ALA A 37 -4.27 22.14 -15.70
C ALA A 37 -4.82 23.49 -16.21
N ILE A 38 -6.06 23.50 -16.70
CA ILE A 38 -6.80 24.70 -17.08
C ILE A 38 -7.86 24.92 -16.00
N TYR A 39 -7.73 26.04 -15.29
CA TYR A 39 -8.70 26.50 -14.30
C TYR A 39 -9.63 27.49 -14.97
N ASP A 40 -10.92 27.18 -15.04
CA ASP A 40 -11.91 28.19 -15.42
C ASP A 40 -12.21 29.04 -14.18
N VAL A 41 -12.11 30.36 -14.33
CA VAL A 41 -12.33 31.35 -13.27
C VAL A 41 -13.83 31.58 -13.10
N THR A 42 -14.58 30.51 -12.79
CA THR A 42 -15.95 30.66 -12.28
C THR A 42 -15.86 30.46 -10.77
N GLU A 43 -16.23 31.52 -10.03
CA GLU A 43 -16.14 31.73 -8.57
C GLU A 43 -15.66 30.53 -7.72
N PRO A 44 -14.54 30.66 -6.97
CA PRO A 44 -14.19 29.67 -5.97
C PRO A 44 -15.31 29.63 -4.93
N GLU A 45 -16.10 28.56 -4.93
CA GLU A 45 -16.96 28.19 -3.81
C GLU A 45 -16.10 28.27 -2.54
N LEU A 46 -16.45 29.19 -1.64
CA LEU A 46 -15.60 29.81 -0.59
C LEU A 46 -14.86 28.83 0.36
N PHE A 47 -15.11 27.53 0.23
CA PHE A 47 -14.58 26.45 1.07
C PHE A 47 -14.07 25.21 0.30
N ARG A 48 -14.09 25.20 -1.03
CA ARG A 48 -13.66 24.04 -1.84
C ARG A 48 -12.46 24.39 -2.72
N PRO A 49 -11.40 23.57 -2.76
CA PRO A 49 -10.28 23.79 -3.69
C PRO A 49 -10.80 23.78 -5.13
N ALA A 50 -10.38 24.77 -5.92
CA ALA A 50 -10.82 24.93 -7.31
C ALA A 50 -10.45 23.68 -8.12
N ARG A 51 -11.48 22.97 -8.62
CA ARG A 51 -11.29 21.82 -9.50
C ARG A 51 -10.99 22.34 -10.91
N PRO A 52 -9.91 21.89 -11.57
CA PRO A 52 -9.66 22.25 -12.96
C PRO A 52 -10.80 21.73 -13.84
N THR A 53 -11.29 22.57 -14.75
CA THR A 53 -12.40 22.23 -15.66
C THR A 53 -11.92 21.27 -16.75
N ASN A 54 -10.65 21.34 -17.12
CA ASN A 54 -10.04 20.43 -18.07
C ASN A 54 -8.52 20.32 -17.82
N VAL A 55 -7.97 19.13 -18.00
CA VAL A 55 -6.52 18.88 -17.96
C VAL A 55 -6.13 18.34 -19.34
N THR A 56 -5.20 19.01 -20.00
CA THR A 56 -4.76 18.67 -21.37
C THR A 56 -3.27 18.34 -21.38
N ASP A 57 -2.81 17.60 -22.39
CA ASP A 57 -1.41 17.21 -22.61
C ASP A 57 -0.75 16.29 -21.56
N CYS A 58 -1.53 15.53 -20.77
CA CYS A 58 -0.98 14.52 -19.88
C CYS A 58 -0.31 13.38 -20.66
N VAL A 59 0.95 13.05 -20.34
CA VAL A 59 1.65 11.87 -20.90
C VAL A 59 1.06 10.57 -20.35
N LEU A 60 0.58 10.62 -19.10
CA LEU A 60 0.00 9.47 -18.41
C LEU A 60 -1.18 9.93 -17.56
N ASP A 61 -2.30 9.23 -17.66
CA ASP A 61 -3.47 9.50 -16.82
C ASP A 61 -3.17 9.25 -15.34
N TYR A 62 -3.60 10.19 -14.50
CA TYR A 62 -3.47 10.11 -13.04
C TYR A 62 -4.06 8.82 -12.44
N GLU A 63 -5.11 8.29 -13.06
CA GLU A 63 -5.76 7.02 -12.71
C GLU A 63 -4.74 5.86 -12.76
N VAL A 64 -3.90 5.84 -13.80
CA VAL A 64 -2.87 4.81 -13.99
C VAL A 64 -1.78 4.92 -12.93
N VAL A 65 -1.32 6.13 -12.62
CA VAL A 65 -0.29 6.36 -11.59
C VAL A 65 -0.74 5.85 -10.23
N GLU A 66 -1.99 6.11 -9.85
CA GLU A 66 -2.52 5.66 -8.58
C GLU A 66 -2.71 4.15 -8.50
N ILE A 67 -3.18 3.52 -9.58
CA ILE A 67 -3.30 2.06 -9.67
C ILE A 67 -1.91 1.40 -9.59
N LEU A 68 -0.91 1.96 -10.28
CA LEU A 68 0.47 1.47 -10.22
C LEU A 68 1.06 1.59 -8.81
N HIS A 69 0.83 2.72 -8.14
CA HIS A 69 1.33 2.88 -6.78
C HIS A 69 0.65 1.91 -5.80
N ALA A 70 -0.68 1.78 -5.88
CA ALA A 70 -1.42 0.89 -5.00
C ALA A 70 -1.09 -0.59 -5.25
N SER A 71 -0.98 -1.01 -6.51
CA SER A 71 -0.55 -2.38 -6.86
C SER A 71 0.87 -2.67 -6.37
N THR A 72 1.79 -1.72 -6.51
CA THR A 72 3.16 -1.83 -5.97
C THR A 72 3.15 -2.03 -4.46
N GLN A 73 2.35 -1.24 -3.73
CA GLN A 73 2.22 -1.39 -2.27
C GLN A 73 1.64 -2.76 -1.89
N CYS A 74 0.64 -3.27 -2.61
CA CYS A 74 0.08 -4.60 -2.36
C CYS A 74 1.12 -5.70 -2.58
N ILE A 75 1.85 -5.66 -3.70
CA ILE A 75 2.88 -6.65 -4.03
C ILE A 75 3.98 -6.62 -2.97
N LEU A 76 4.49 -5.43 -2.64
CA LEU A 76 5.52 -5.27 -1.62
C LEU A 76 5.05 -5.76 -0.25
N GLY A 77 3.82 -5.40 0.15
CA GLY A 77 3.24 -5.84 1.41
C GLY A 77 3.18 -7.37 1.51
N VAL A 78 2.66 -8.04 0.48
CA VAL A 78 2.59 -9.50 0.43
C VAL A 78 3.99 -10.12 0.46
N SER A 79 4.94 -9.62 -0.31
CA SER A 79 6.31 -10.13 -0.33
C SER A 79 7.01 -9.97 1.02
N ILE A 80 6.88 -8.81 1.66
CA ILE A 80 7.48 -8.53 2.98
C ILE A 80 6.88 -9.45 4.05
N ILE A 81 5.56 -9.65 4.06
CA ILE A 81 4.91 -10.53 5.04
C ILE A 81 5.43 -11.97 4.89
N ASN A 82 5.47 -12.51 3.67
CA ASN A 82 5.97 -13.86 3.43
C ASN A 82 7.44 -14.01 3.88
N PHE A 83 8.28 -13.04 3.53
CA PHE A 83 9.69 -13.05 3.92
C PHE A 83 9.88 -12.95 5.45
N CYS A 84 9.17 -12.05 6.12
CA CYS A 84 9.21 -11.92 7.58
C CYS A 84 8.76 -13.21 8.27
N CYS A 85 7.65 -13.82 7.82
CA CYS A 85 7.16 -15.08 8.37
C CYS A 85 8.21 -16.19 8.23
N LEU A 86 8.83 -16.31 7.05
CA LEU A 86 9.89 -17.28 6.81
C LEU A 86 11.10 -17.02 7.72
N PHE A 87 11.54 -15.76 7.84
CA PHE A 87 12.68 -15.40 8.66
C PHE A 87 12.44 -15.74 10.14
N ILE A 88 11.28 -15.39 10.67
CA ILE A 88 10.90 -15.72 12.06
C ILE A 88 10.81 -17.23 12.26
N ALA A 89 10.26 -17.97 11.31
CA ALA A 89 10.19 -19.43 11.39
C ALA A 89 11.58 -20.08 11.40
N VAL A 90 12.51 -19.60 10.56
CA VAL A 90 13.88 -20.12 10.50
C VAL A 90 14.65 -19.80 11.78
N VAL A 91 14.63 -18.54 12.23
CA VAL A 91 15.32 -18.13 13.46
C VAL A 91 14.72 -18.83 14.67
N GLY A 92 13.39 -18.85 14.79
CA GLY A 92 12.68 -19.56 15.85
C GLY A 92 12.97 -21.05 15.86
N GLY A 93 13.00 -21.69 14.69
CA GLY A 93 13.37 -23.09 14.53
C GLY A 93 14.80 -23.37 14.99
N ILE A 94 15.77 -22.56 14.56
CA ILE A 94 17.17 -22.70 15.00
C ILE A 94 17.28 -22.53 16.51
N CYS A 95 16.66 -21.48 17.08
CA CYS A 95 16.68 -21.23 18.52
C CYS A 95 16.06 -22.38 19.32
N LEU A 96 14.92 -22.92 18.87
CA LEU A 96 14.30 -24.08 19.50
C LEU A 96 15.21 -25.31 19.42
N SER A 97 15.77 -25.61 18.25
CA SER A 97 16.69 -26.75 18.09
C SER A 97 17.90 -26.63 19.02
N LYS A 98 18.44 -25.42 19.27
CA LYS A 98 19.52 -25.23 20.24
C LYS A 98 19.11 -25.58 21.67
N VAL A 99 17.94 -25.10 22.11
CA VAL A 99 17.41 -25.40 23.44
C VAL A 99 17.17 -26.90 23.62
N PHE A 100 16.56 -27.55 22.62
CA PHE A 100 16.35 -29.00 22.67
C PHE A 100 17.67 -29.79 22.72
N LEU A 101 18.68 -29.39 21.94
CA LEU A 101 20.00 -30.03 21.97
C LEU A 101 20.71 -29.86 23.32
N GLU A 102 20.59 -28.68 23.95
CA GLU A 102 21.14 -28.44 25.30
C GLU A 102 20.47 -29.31 26.37
N GLU A 103 19.15 -29.56 26.26
CA GLU A 103 18.43 -30.48 27.15
C GLU A 103 18.87 -31.95 26.94
N ASP A 104 19.06 -32.38 25.68
CA ASP A 104 19.49 -33.75 25.34
C ASP A 104 20.92 -34.06 25.79
N ASP A 105 21.86 -33.14 25.58
CA ASP A 105 23.25 -33.32 26.05
C ASP A 105 23.32 -33.23 27.59
N SER A 106 22.38 -32.53 28.21
CA SER A 106 22.33 -32.42 29.65
C SER A 106 21.96 -33.74 30.35
N CYS A 107 21.03 -34.48 29.76
CA CYS A 107 20.64 -35.80 30.25
C CYS A 107 21.80 -36.80 30.20
N LYS A 108 22.59 -36.77 29.11
CA LYS A 108 23.71 -37.72 28.91
C LYS A 108 24.78 -37.61 30.00
N TYR A 109 25.20 -36.39 30.37
CA TYR A 109 26.20 -36.24 31.43
C TYR A 109 25.68 -36.75 32.78
N LYS A 110 24.40 -36.52 33.07
CA LYS A 110 23.80 -36.86 34.36
C LYS A 110 23.64 -38.37 34.54
N THR A 111 23.34 -39.10 33.46
CA THR A 111 23.33 -40.57 33.46
C THR A 111 24.74 -41.15 33.66
N GLN A 112 25.77 -40.48 33.14
CA GLN A 112 27.16 -40.94 33.26
C GLN A 112 27.76 -40.72 34.66
N GLU A 113 27.30 -39.72 35.41
CA GLU A 113 27.65 -39.54 36.84
C GLU A 113 26.92 -40.50 37.79
N LEU A 114 25.82 -41.12 37.35
CA LEU A 114 25.03 -42.07 38.13
C LEU A 114 25.43 -43.55 37.92
N LEU A 115 26.46 -43.81 37.11
CA LEU A 115 27.02 -45.12 36.79
C LEU A 115 28.45 -45.24 37.34
#